data_AF-A0A969PUK0-F1
#
_entry.id   AF-A0A969PUK0-F1
#
_cell.length_a   1.000
_cell.length_b   1.000
_cell.length_c   1.000
_cell.angle_alpha   90.00
_cell.angle_beta   90.00
_cell.angle_gamma   90.00
#
_symmetry.space_group_name_H-M   'P 1'
#
loop_
_entity.id
_entity.type
_entity.pdbx_description
1 polymer ?
#
loop_
_entity_poly.entity_id
_entity_poly.type
_entity_poly.pdbx_seq_one_letter_code
_entity_poly.pdbx_strand_id
1 'polypeptide(L)'
;MSRVLQIFGHEETQARRIIIAGGGNIGYFVARAAEERDPNLRIKVIELSRQRAVEIAEKLNRAVVLHGSALSEDVLREAEAL
;
A
#
# COMPACT_ATOMS: atom_id res chain seq x y z
N MET A 1 10.55 -14.13 -16.35
CA MET A 1 10.63 -14.59 -14.94
C MET A 1 9.46 -15.49 -14.55
N SER A 2 8.22 -15.21 -14.95
CA SER A 2 7.03 -16.05 -14.64
C SER A 2 7.18 -17.54 -15.00
N ARG A 3 7.70 -17.85 -16.19
CA ARG A 3 7.92 -19.24 -16.66
C ARG A 3 8.83 -20.04 -15.72
N VAL A 4 9.86 -19.40 -15.15
CA VAL A 4 10.82 -20.06 -14.24
C VAL A 4 10.19 -20.31 -12.88
N LEU A 5 9.45 -19.35 -12.33
CA LEU A 5 8.73 -19.48 -11.06
C LEU A 5 7.65 -20.58 -11.11
N GLN A 6 6.91 -20.67 -12.22
CA GLN A 6 5.94 -21.75 -12.43
C GLN A 6 6.58 -23.15 -12.46
N ILE A 7 7.77 -23.29 -13.05
CA ILE A 7 8.50 -24.57 -13.07
C ILE A 7 8.91 -25.00 -11.64
N PHE A 8 9.18 -24.03 -10.76
CA PHE A 8 9.46 -24.28 -9.34
C PHE A 8 8.19 -24.39 -8.47
N GLY A 9 6.99 -24.42 -9.07
CA GLY A 9 5.73 -24.59 -8.35
C GLY A 9 5.18 -23.33 -7.69
N HIS A 10 5.75 -22.15 -7.98
CA HIS A 10 5.24 -20.88 -7.47
C HIS A 10 4.17 -20.31 -8.41
N GLU A 11 2.92 -20.74 -8.20
CA GLU A 11 1.71 -20.15 -8.81
C GLU A 11 1.09 -19.11 -7.86
N GLU A 12 1.84 -18.05 -7.54
CA GLU A 12 1.32 -17.01 -6.67
C GLU A 12 0.29 -16.15 -7.41
N THR A 13 -0.92 -16.06 -6.85
CA THR A 13 -1.94 -15.15 -7.35
C THR A 13 -1.47 -13.73 -7.09
N GLN A 14 -1.43 -12.90 -8.14
CA GLN A 14 -1.00 -11.51 -8.01
C GLN A 14 -1.86 -10.76 -6.98
N ALA A 15 -1.23 -10.25 -5.93
CA ALA A 15 -1.90 -9.44 -4.93
C ALA A 15 -2.49 -8.17 -5.57
N ARG A 16 -3.79 -7.93 -5.34
CA ARG A 16 -4.50 -6.73 -5.81
C ARG A 16 -4.72 -5.69 -4.71
N ARG A 17 -4.52 -6.07 -3.46
CA ARG A 17 -4.68 -5.22 -2.27
C ARG A 17 -3.37 -5.17 -1.51
N ILE A 18 -2.88 -3.96 -1.24
CA ILE A 18 -1.60 -3.71 -0.57
C ILE A 18 -1.85 -2.70 0.54
N ILE A 19 -1.46 -3.06 1.77
CA ILE A 19 -1.41 -2.14 2.91
C ILE A 19 0.05 -1.85 3.22
N ILE A 20 0.39 -0.56 3.31
CA ILE A 20 1.73 -0.07 3.64
C ILE A 20 1.66 0.57 5.01
N ALA A 21 2.34 -0.03 5.99
CA ALA A 21 2.49 0.53 7.33
C ALA A 21 3.66 1.53 7.34
N GLY A 22 3.34 2.83 7.41
CA GLY A 22 4.29 3.95 7.36
C GLY A 22 4.30 4.66 6.01
N GLY A 23 4.06 5.97 6.02
CA GLY A 23 4.08 6.89 4.89
C GLY A 23 5.32 7.80 4.83
N GLY A 24 6.39 7.41 5.52
CA GLY A 24 7.71 8.04 5.39
C GLY A 24 8.28 7.94 3.97
N ASN A 25 9.54 8.32 3.76
CA ASN A 25 10.12 8.40 2.41
C ASN A 25 9.99 7.09 1.61
N ILE A 26 10.27 5.95 2.26
CA ILE A 26 10.22 4.63 1.61
C ILE A 26 8.77 4.23 1.33
N GLY A 27 7.89 4.31 2.33
CA GLY A 27 6.49 3.92 2.16
C GLY A 27 5.78 4.72 1.08
N TYR A 28 6.01 6.04 1.05
CA TYR A 28 5.53 6.91 -0.03
C TYR A 28 6.09 6.52 -1.40
N PHE A 29 7.40 6.30 -1.51
CA PHE A 29 8.02 5.92 -2.78
C PHE A 29 7.49 4.59 -3.31
N VAL A 30 7.34 3.60 -2.43
CA VAL A 30 6.78 2.28 -2.76
C VAL A 30 5.32 2.42 -3.19
N ALA A 31 4.50 3.18 -2.45
CA ALA A 31 3.10 3.43 -2.80
C ALA A 31 2.98 4.05 -4.20
N ARG A 32 3.79 5.08 -4.47
CA ARG A 32 3.82 5.79 -5.74
C ARG A 32 4.21 4.87 -6.90
N ALA A 33 5.33 4.17 -6.77
CA ALA A 33 5.82 3.27 -7.80
C ALA A 33 4.83 2.13 -8.10
N ALA A 34 4.11 1.65 -7.08
CA ALA A 34 3.11 0.62 -7.24
C ALA A 34 1.85 1.14 -7.96
N GLU A 35 1.31 2.32 -7.60
CA GLU A 35 0.13 2.88 -8.30
C GLU A 35 0.42 3.28 -9.75
N GLU A 36 1.66 3.68 -10.06
CA GLU A 36 2.12 3.99 -11.41
C GLU A 36 2.28 2.73 -12.27
N ARG A 37 2.71 1.61 -11.66
CA ARG A 37 2.97 0.35 -12.36
C ARG A 37 1.71 -0.43 -12.71
N ASP A 38 0.73 -0.49 -11.81
CA ASP A 38 -0.54 -1.17 -12.06
C ASP A 38 -1.71 -0.37 -11.46
N PRO A 39 -2.48 0.35 -12.30
CA PRO A 39 -3.63 1.14 -11.88
C PRO A 39 -4.74 0.34 -11.18
N ASN A 40 -4.73 -0.99 -11.27
CA ASN A 40 -5.72 -1.86 -10.63
C ASN A 40 -5.33 -2.25 -9.20
N LEU A 41 -4.13 -1.88 -8.72
CA LEU A 41 -3.74 -2.09 -7.34
C LEU A 41 -4.53 -1.16 -6.42
N ARG A 42 -5.15 -1.74 -5.39
CA ARG A 42 -5.74 -1.00 -4.28
C ARG A 42 -4.69 -0.86 -3.19
N ILE A 43 -4.10 0.31 -3.13
CA ILE A 43 -3.02 0.62 -2.19
C ILE A 43 -3.60 1.48 -1.07
N LYS A 44 -3.29 1.11 0.17
CA LYS A 44 -3.56 1.93 1.34
C LYS A 44 -2.28 2.16 2.12
N VAL A 45 -2.09 3.38 2.61
CA VAL A 45 -0.94 3.78 3.43
C VAL A 45 -1.45 4.20 4.79
N ILE A 46 -0.93 3.59 5.85
CA ILE A 46 -1.22 4.01 7.23
C ILE A 46 -0.04 4.88 7.68
N GLU A 47 -0.31 6.12 8.11
CA GLU A 47 0.71 7.05 8.56
C GLU A 47 0.33 7.68 9.91
N LEU A 48 1.29 7.65 10.86
CA LEU A 48 1.08 8.10 12.23
C LEU A 48 1.05 9.63 12.35
N SER A 49 1.84 10.34 11.56
CA SER A 49 1.87 11.80 11.57
C SER A 49 0.77 12.36 10.69
N ARG A 50 -0.20 13.06 11.28
CA ARG A 50 -1.27 13.74 10.53
C ARG A 50 -0.74 14.65 9.44
N GLN A 51 0.31 15.42 9.74
CA GLN A 51 0.92 16.34 8.77
C GLN A 51 1.48 15.56 7.58
N ARG A 52 2.21 14.47 7.84
CA ARG A 52 2.78 13.63 6.79
C ARG A 52 1.70 12.91 5.99
N ALA A 53 0.65 12.43 6.66
CA ALA A 53 -0.48 11.76 6.03
C ALA A 53 -1.17 12.67 5.00
N VAL A 54 -1.43 13.93 5.37
CA VAL A 54 -1.99 14.94 4.45
C VAL A 54 -1.03 15.20 3.29
N GLU A 55 0.26 15.41 3.56
CA GLU A 55 1.27 15.68 2.53
C GLU A 55 1.34 14.57 1.47
N ILE A 56 1.32 13.30 1.87
CA ILE A 56 1.40 12.19 0.92
C ILE A 56 0.05 11.90 0.25
N ALA A 57 -1.07 12.18 0.91
CA ALA A 57 -2.41 12.05 0.32
C ALA A 57 -2.59 13.01 -0.85
N GLU A 58 -2.00 14.21 -0.80
CA GLU A 58 -2.01 15.17 -1.90
C GLU A 58 -1.12 14.74 -3.08
N LYS A 59 -0.12 13.89 -2.84
CA LYS A 59 0.88 13.48 -3.84
C LYS A 59 0.57 12.15 -4.51
N LEU A 60 -0.19 11.28 -3.84
CA LEU A 60 -0.61 9.98 -4.35
C LEU A 60 -1.93 10.14 -5.10
N ASN A 61 -2.02 9.56 -6.30
CA ASN A 61 -3.16 9.78 -7.20
C ASN A 61 -4.27 8.75 -6.99
N ARG A 62 -3.93 7.56 -6.46
CA ARG A 62 -4.84 6.42 -6.35
C ARG A 62 -4.83 5.78 -4.97
N ALA A 63 -3.71 5.84 -4.27
CA ALA A 63 -3.62 5.28 -2.93
C ALA A 63 -4.48 6.07 -1.92
N VAL A 64 -5.12 5.35 -1.00
CA VAL A 64 -5.82 5.95 0.14
C VAL A 64 -4.86 6.06 1.32
N VAL A 65 -4.86 7.19 2.01
CA VAL A 65 -3.99 7.43 3.16
C VAL A 65 -4.83 7.53 4.42
N LEU A 66 -4.56 6.65 5.38
CA LEU A 66 -5.20 6.61 6.68
C LEU A 66 -4.26 7.21 7.72
N HIS A 67 -4.76 8.15 8.51
CA HIS A 67 -4.03 8.70 9.63
C HIS A 67 -4.28 7.84 10.88
N GLY A 68 -3.23 7.20 11.39
CA GLY A 68 -3.33 6.33 12.56
C GLY A 68 -2.09 5.49 12.80
N SER A 69 -2.08 4.75 13.91
CA SER A 69 -1.01 3.79 14.19
C SER A 69 -1.28 2.49 13.44
N ALA A 70 -0.29 2.00 12.70
CA ALA A 70 -0.36 0.66 12.11
C ALA A 70 -0.33 -0.48 13.16
N LEU A 71 -0.09 -0.15 14.43
CA LEU A 71 -0.19 -1.07 15.56
C LEU A 71 -1.59 -1.08 16.20
N SER A 72 -2.49 -0.21 15.75
CA SER A 72 -3.89 -0.18 16.19
C SER A 72 -4.72 -1.16 15.38
N GLU A 73 -5.40 -2.07 16.09
CA GLU A 73 -6.31 -3.03 15.47
C GLU A 73 -7.45 -2.34 14.70
N ASP A 74 -8.00 -1.25 15.23
CA ASP A 74 -9.09 -0.51 14.58
C ASP A 74 -8.65 0.10 13.24
N VAL A 75 -7.44 0.68 13.20
CA VAL A 75 -6.87 1.25 11.97
C VAL A 75 -6.57 0.16 10.95
N LEU A 76 -6.07 -1.00 11.39
CA LEU A 76 -5.84 -2.14 10.50
C LEU A 76 -7.15 -2.68 9.92
N ARG A 77 -8.21 -2.79 10.74
CA ARG A 77 -9.53 -3.21 10.28
C ARG A 77 -10.11 -2.25 9.25
N GLU A 78 -9.96 -0.94 9.45
CA GLU A 78 -10.35 0.07 8.46
C GLU A 78 -9.55 -0.06 7.15
N ALA A 79 -8.25 -0.35 7.26
CA ALA A 79 -7.39 -0.63 6.12
C ALA A 79 -7.76 -1.93 5.37
N GLU A 80 -8.32 -2.93 6.04
CA GLU A 80 -8.78 -4.17 5.39
C GLU A 80 -10.18 -4.07 4.78
N ALA A 81 -11.08 -3.29 5.39
CA ALA A 81 -12.50 -3.28 5.05
C ALA A 81 -12.87 -2.47 3.80
N LEU A 82 -12.14 -1.39 3.50
CA LEU A 82 -12.42 -0.49 2.35
C LEU A 82 -11.65 -0.87 1.06
#